data_AF-A0A9Q4CMZ1-F1
#
_entry.id   AF-A0A9Q4CMZ1-F1
#
_cell.length_a   1.000
_cell.length_b   1.000
_cell.length_c   1.000
_cell.angle_alpha   90.00
_cell.angle_beta   90.00
_cell.angle_gamma   90.00
#
_symmetry.space_group_name_H-M   'P 1'
#
loop_
_entity.id
_entity.type
_entity.pdbx_description
1 polymer ?
#
loop_
_entity_poly.entity_id
_entity_poly.type
_entity_poly.pdbx_seq_one_letter_code
_entity_poly.pdbx_strand_id
1 'polypeptide(L)'
;MFTETSLVIITGRKESAQLRKQLSVFLNAFNQEFAFNYQPEFRVQPISKPGIRISAVSLGEIPYIITDSGGKYRAGSSPDNDTRVISIDKEKVVLLYKNEYYTIILTDDKK
;
A
#
# COMPACT_ATOMS: atom_id res chain seq x y z
N MET A 1 4.41 29.53 -2.37
CA MET A 1 5.48 28.84 -1.62
C MET A 1 5.00 27.41 -1.41
N PHE A 2 5.57 26.44 -2.13
CA PHE A 2 5.19 25.04 -2.01
C PHE A 2 5.92 24.46 -0.79
N THR A 3 5.18 23.96 0.20
CA THR A 3 5.75 23.15 1.28
C THR A 3 5.90 21.73 0.73
N GLU A 4 7.12 21.40 0.29
CA GLU A 4 7.48 20.03 -0.03
C GLU A 4 7.34 19.18 1.23
N THR A 5 6.40 18.24 1.19
CA THR A 5 6.18 17.28 2.26
C THR A 5 6.94 16.02 1.92
N SER A 6 8.08 15.80 2.58
CA SER A 6 8.86 14.58 2.43
C SER A 6 8.27 13.48 3.33
N LEU A 7 7.66 12.47 2.70
CA LEU A 7 7.12 11.30 3.39
C LEU A 7 8.16 10.18 3.43
N VAL A 8 8.52 9.72 4.63
CA VAL A 8 9.42 8.57 4.83
C VAL A 8 8.58 7.38 5.29
N ILE A 9 8.49 6.34 4.45
CA ILE A 9 7.73 5.12 4.74
C ILE A 9 8.70 4.03 5.21
N ILE A 10 8.47 3.50 6.41
CA ILE A 10 9.26 2.40 6.99
C ILE A 10 8.41 1.14 7.01
N THR A 11 8.80 0.13 6.23
CA THR A 11 8.06 -1.13 6.09
C THR A 11 8.60 -2.17 7.08
N GLY A 12 7.73 -2.79 7.89
CA GLY A 12 8.14 -3.75 8.93
C GLY A 12 7.03 -4.70 9.38
N ARG A 13 7.36 -5.96 9.71
CA ARG A 13 6.36 -7.06 9.87
C ARG A 13 5.34 -6.83 10.98
N LYS A 14 5.71 -6.09 12.01
CA LYS A 14 4.84 -5.80 13.15
C LYS A 14 5.37 -4.56 13.86
N GLU A 15 4.48 -3.62 14.13
CA GLU A 15 4.80 -2.50 15.01
C GLU A 15 5.07 -3.03 16.42
N SER A 16 6.20 -2.66 17.02
CA SER A 16 6.55 -3.02 18.39
C SER A 16 6.99 -1.79 19.15
N ALA A 17 6.81 -1.79 20.48
CA ALA A 17 7.26 -0.69 21.33
C ALA A 17 8.78 -0.45 21.20
N GLN A 18 9.54 -1.50 20.95
CA GLN A 18 10.98 -1.43 20.70
C GLN A 18 11.31 -0.78 19.36
N LEU A 19 10.58 -1.12 18.29
CA LEU A 19 10.75 -0.48 16.99
C LEU A 19 10.37 1.01 17.06
N ARG A 20 9.25 1.35 17.71
CA ARG A 20 8.87 2.76 17.96
C ARG A 20 9.98 3.52 18.68
N LYS A 21 10.54 2.94 19.74
CA LYS A 21 11.64 3.57 20.51
C LYS A 21 12.89 3.79 19.65
N GLN A 22 13.28 2.80 18.84
CA GLN A 22 14.43 2.93 17.94
C GLN A 22 14.20 4.00 16.86
N LEU A 23 13.00 4.06 16.30
CA LEU A 23 12.61 5.10 15.34
C LEU A 23 12.62 6.48 15.99
N SER A 24 12.04 6.65 17.18
CA SER A 24 12.07 7.95 17.89
C SER A 24 13.50 8.42 18.17
N VAL A 25 14.43 7.52 18.52
CA VAL A 25 15.84 7.86 18.73
C VAL A 25 16.52 8.31 17.43
N PHE A 26 16.34 7.54 16.35
CA PHE A 26 16.86 7.90 15.03
C PHE A 26 16.34 9.27 14.57
N LEU A 27 15.05 9.54 14.79
CA LEU A 27 14.41 10.79 14.38
C LEU A 27 14.87 12.01 15.17
N ASN A 28 15.08 11.84 16.48
CA ASN A 28 15.63 12.92 17.29
C ASN A 28 17.05 13.27 16.84
N ALA A 29 17.89 12.27 16.51
CA ALA A 29 19.22 12.51 15.96
C ALA A 29 19.15 13.20 14.58
N PHE A 30 18.29 12.71 13.69
CA PHE A 30 18.10 13.27 12.35
C PHE A 30 17.57 14.72 12.39
N ASN A 31 16.58 15.03 13.23
CA ASN A 31 16.02 16.38 13.34
C ASN A 31 17.02 17.38 13.95
N GLN A 32 17.88 16.92 14.88
CA GLN A 32 18.94 17.76 15.44
C GLN A 32 20.01 18.10 14.39
N GLU A 33 20.34 17.17 13.51
CA GLU A 33 21.38 17.35 12.49
C GLU A 33 20.91 18.22 11.32
N PHE A 34 19.63 18.18 10.95
CA PHE A 34 19.12 18.87 9.77
C PHE A 34 18.20 20.08 10.05
N ALA A 35 17.91 20.40 11.32
CA ALA A 35 17.13 21.58 11.74
C ALA A 35 15.83 21.81 10.95
N PHE A 36 15.11 20.73 10.62
CA PHE A 36 13.86 20.82 9.88
C PHE A 36 12.76 21.50 10.72
N ASN A 37 12.11 22.53 10.18
CA ASN A 37 10.88 23.13 10.74
C ASN A 37 9.63 22.26 10.51
N TYR A 38 9.79 20.98 10.19
CA TYR A 38 8.72 20.07 9.83
C TYR A 38 8.80 18.81 10.70
N GLN A 39 7.66 18.36 11.25
CA GLN A 39 7.55 17.06 11.91
C GLN A 39 7.19 16.00 10.86
N PRO A 40 8.11 15.08 10.52
CA PRO A 40 7.79 13.99 9.60
C PRO A 40 6.71 13.07 10.19
N GLU A 41 5.65 12.81 9.40
CA GLU A 41 4.60 11.86 9.75
C GLU A 41 5.03 10.44 9.33
N PHE A 42 5.12 9.52 10.30
CA PHE A 42 5.45 8.11 10.03
C PHE A 42 4.20 7.25 10.18
N ARG A 43 3.95 6.41 9.17
CA ARG A 43 2.93 5.37 9.21
C ARG A 43 3.60 4.02 9.05
N VAL A 44 3.41 3.14 10.03
CA VAL A 44 3.84 1.75 9.96
C VAL A 44 2.75 0.98 9.20
N GLN A 45 3.04 0.56 7.97
CA GLN A 45 2.14 -0.33 7.24
C GLN A 45 2.40 -1.78 7.68
N PRO A 46 1.41 -2.50 8.22
CA PRO A 46 1.55 -3.92 8.52
C PRO A 46 1.78 -4.74 7.25
N ILE A 47 2.66 -5.75 7.34
CA ILE A 47 3.07 -6.63 6.22
C ILE A 47 2.01 -7.70 5.89
N SER A 48 0.81 -7.63 6.47
CA SER A 48 -0.25 -8.54 6.06
C SER A 48 -0.73 -8.13 4.67
N LYS A 49 -0.29 -8.87 3.66
CA LYS A 49 -0.78 -8.72 2.29
C LYS A 49 -2.16 -9.38 2.17
N PRO A 50 -3.03 -8.90 1.27
CA PRO A 50 -4.23 -9.63 0.90
C PRO A 50 -3.83 -11.04 0.45
N GLY A 51 -4.61 -12.05 0.86
CA GLY A 51 -4.40 -13.44 0.41
C GLY A 51 -4.75 -13.66 -1.07
N ILE A 52 -5.29 -12.65 -1.72
CA ILE A 52 -5.72 -12.68 -3.11
C ILE A 52 -4.51 -12.60 -4.05
N ARG A 53 -4.44 -13.56 -4.96
CA ARG A 53 -3.54 -13.54 -6.11
C ARG A 53 -4.33 -13.24 -7.38
N ILE A 54 -3.88 -12.27 -8.14
CA ILE A 54 -4.48 -11.85 -9.41
C ILE A 54 -3.77 -12.60 -10.52
N SER A 55 -4.51 -13.42 -11.26
CA SER A 55 -4.01 -14.19 -12.39
C SER A 55 -4.08 -13.41 -13.70
N ALA A 56 -5.08 -12.53 -13.85
CA ALA A 56 -5.23 -11.68 -15.03
C ALA A 56 -6.07 -10.43 -14.71
N VAL A 57 -5.91 -9.40 -15.56
CA VAL A 57 -6.71 -8.17 -15.51
C VAL A 57 -7.32 -7.93 -16.90
N SER A 58 -8.63 -7.64 -16.93
CA SER A 58 -9.34 -7.26 -18.14
C SER A 58 -9.69 -5.77 -18.08
N LEU A 59 -9.24 -5.02 -19.10
CA LEU A 59 -9.40 -3.57 -19.21
C LEU A 59 -10.48 -3.19 -20.24
N GLY A 60 -11.49 -4.05 -20.43
CA GLY A 60 -12.63 -3.75 -21.31
C GLY A 60 -13.48 -2.59 -20.79
N GLU A 61 -14.66 -2.39 -21.39
CA GLU A 61 -15.60 -1.31 -21.02
C GLU A 61 -15.91 -1.27 -19.51
N ILE A 62 -15.95 -2.43 -18.87
CA ILE A 62 -16.03 -2.56 -17.42
C ILE A 62 -14.82 -3.37 -16.93
N PRO A 63 -13.80 -2.72 -16.35
CA PRO A 63 -12.61 -3.41 -15.87
C PRO A 63 -12.90 -4.42 -14.75
N TYR A 64 -12.21 -5.55 -14.78
CA TYR A 64 -12.27 -6.56 -13.72
C TYR A 64 -10.95 -7.33 -13.58
N ILE A 65 -10.71 -7.85 -12.38
CA ILE A 65 -9.60 -8.76 -12.09
C ILE A 65 -10.09 -10.21 -12.08
N ILE A 66 -9.21 -11.13 -12.43
CA ILE A 66 -9.40 -12.58 -12.30
C ILE A 66 -8.40 -13.05 -11.24
N THR A 67 -8.89 -13.82 -10.28
CA THR A 67 -8.03 -14.41 -9.23
C THR A 67 -7.56 -15.81 -9.62
N ASP A 68 -6.55 -16.35 -8.93
CA ASP A 68 -6.09 -17.74 -9.14
C ASP A 68 -7.21 -18.77 -8.92
N SER A 69 -8.21 -18.44 -8.08
CA SER A 69 -9.41 -19.26 -7.88
C SER A 69 -10.42 -19.22 -9.04
N GLY A 70 -10.17 -18.39 -10.06
CA GLY A 70 -11.06 -18.17 -11.20
C GLY A 70 -12.15 -17.11 -10.96
N GLY A 71 -12.31 -16.61 -9.74
CA GLY A 71 -13.28 -15.56 -9.42
C GLY A 71 -12.99 -14.25 -10.15
N LYS A 72 -14.04 -13.60 -10.67
CA LYS A 72 -13.99 -12.32 -11.39
C LYS A 72 -14.56 -11.19 -10.54
N TYR A 73 -13.78 -10.13 -10.34
CA TYR A 73 -14.15 -9.05 -9.41
C TYR A 73 -13.95 -7.67 -10.05
N ARG A 74 -14.97 -6.82 -9.94
CA ARG A 74 -14.96 -5.42 -10.41
C ARG A 74 -14.65 -4.49 -9.25
N ALA A 75 -14.38 -3.21 -9.54
CA ALA A 75 -14.38 -2.18 -8.51
C ALA A 75 -15.69 -2.22 -7.69
N GLY A 76 -15.58 -2.11 -6.37
CA GLY A 76 -16.67 -2.29 -5.40
C GLY A 76 -16.90 -3.74 -4.94
N SER A 77 -16.36 -4.74 -5.64
CA SER A 77 -16.52 -6.16 -5.27
C SER A 77 -15.67 -6.53 -4.06
N SER A 78 -16.08 -7.54 -3.30
CA SER A 78 -15.32 -8.07 -2.15
C SER A 78 -14.93 -9.53 -2.42
N PRO A 79 -13.69 -9.82 -2.84
CA PRO A 79 -13.27 -11.19 -3.17
C PRO A 79 -13.17 -12.11 -1.96
N ASP A 80 -12.99 -11.54 -0.77
CA ASP A 80 -13.06 -12.22 0.52
C ASP A 80 -13.65 -11.25 1.57
N ASN A 81 -13.75 -11.71 2.83
CA ASN A 81 -14.36 -10.93 3.91
C ASN A 81 -13.57 -9.66 4.29
N ASP A 82 -12.26 -9.65 4.02
CA ASP A 82 -11.35 -8.61 4.49
C ASP A 82 -10.91 -7.67 3.37
N THR A 83 -11.16 -8.02 2.11
CA THR A 83 -10.66 -7.32 0.93
C THR A 83 -11.79 -6.78 0.06
N ARG A 84 -11.66 -5.52 -0.35
CA ARG A 84 -12.51 -4.88 -1.35
C ARG A 84 -11.67 -4.35 -2.49
N VAL A 85 -12.13 -4.54 -3.73
CA VAL A 85 -11.52 -3.93 -4.91
C VAL A 85 -11.97 -2.48 -4.99
N ILE A 86 -11.03 -1.54 -5.03
CA ILE A 86 -11.32 -0.10 -5.07
C ILE A 86 -11.25 0.43 -6.50
N SER A 87 -10.15 0.16 -7.20
CA SER A 87 -9.99 0.59 -8.59
C SER A 87 -9.15 -0.42 -9.38
N ILE A 88 -9.41 -0.46 -10.68
CA ILE A 88 -8.68 -1.28 -11.64
C ILE A 88 -8.38 -0.37 -12.82
N ASP A 89 -7.09 -0.17 -13.10
CA ASP A 89 -6.63 0.56 -14.26
C ASP A 89 -5.50 -0.21 -14.96
N LYS A 90 -4.96 0.37 -16.04
CA LYS A 90 -3.95 -0.28 -16.88
C LYS A 90 -2.60 -0.47 -16.18
N GLU A 91 -2.31 0.31 -15.14
CA GLU A 91 -1.01 0.36 -14.47
C GLU A 91 -1.06 -0.33 -13.11
N LYS A 92 -2.23 -0.37 -12.47
CA LYS A 92 -2.39 -0.87 -11.11
C LYS A 92 -3.80 -1.34 -10.78
N VAL A 93 -3.87 -2.16 -9.74
CA VAL A 93 -5.10 -2.53 -9.03
C VAL A 93 -4.99 -2.05 -7.60
N VAL A 94 -6.00 -1.32 -7.12
CA VAL A 94 -6.05 -0.84 -5.74
C VAL A 94 -7.07 -1.66 -4.98
N LEU A 95 -6.64 -2.22 -3.86
CA LEU A 95 -7.44 -3.00 -2.92
C LEU A 95 -7.52 -2.25 -1.59
N LEU A 96 -8.62 -2.44 -0.87
CA LEU A 96 -8.73 -2.11 0.54
C LEU A 96 -8.74 -3.43 1.31
N TYR A 97 -7.71 -3.71 2.09
CA TYR A 97 -7.59 -4.91 2.90
C TYR A 97 -7.50 -4.52 4.38
N LYS A 98 -8.45 -4.99 5.20
CA LYS A 98 -8.53 -4.66 6.64
C LYS A 98 -8.42 -3.15 6.92
N ASN A 99 -9.14 -2.36 6.13
CA ASN A 99 -9.16 -0.89 6.15
C ASN A 99 -7.85 -0.19 5.72
N GLU A 100 -6.94 -0.89 5.05
CA GLU A 100 -5.71 -0.32 4.51
C GLU A 100 -5.64 -0.46 2.99
N TYR A 101 -5.10 0.56 2.32
CA TYR A 101 -4.94 0.55 0.88
C TYR A 101 -3.72 -0.28 0.47
N TYR A 102 -3.93 -1.22 -0.44
CA TYR A 102 -2.90 -2.07 -1.02
C TYR A 102 -2.92 -1.94 -2.54
N THR A 103 -1.79 -1.51 -3.12
CA THR A 103 -1.67 -1.30 -4.57
C THR A 103 -0.82 -2.41 -5.18
N ILE A 104 -1.37 -3.08 -6.19
CA ILE A 104 -0.67 -4.05 -7.02
C ILE A 104 -0.31 -3.34 -8.31
N ILE A 105 0.98 -3.15 -8.57
CA ILE A 105 1.47 -2.60 -9.83
C ILE A 105 1.45 -3.72 -10.87
N LEU A 106 0.80 -3.48 -12.00
CA LEU A 106 0.77 -4.38 -13.13
C LEU A 106 2.01 -4.12 -13.98
N THR A 107 2.94 -5.06 -13.99
CA THR A 107 4.09 -5.03 -14.89
C THR A 107 3.77 -5.86 -16.13
N ASP A 108 3.85 -5.25 -17.31
CA ASP A 108 3.77 -5.99 -18.57
C ASP A 108 5.06 -6.80 -18.71
N ASP A 109 4.95 -8.13 -18.74
CA ASP A 109 6.10 -9.07 -18.78
C ASP A 109 6.82 -9.08 -20.15
N LYS A 110 6.56 -8.07 -20.99
CA LYS A 110 7.26 -7.85 -22.26
C LYS A 110 8.54 -7.04 -22.04
N LYS A 111 9.56 -7.67 -21.47
CA LYS A 111 10.96 -7.25 -21.61
C LYS A 111 11.86 -8.44 -21.91
#